data_AF-A0A7D8YNM5-F1
#
_entry.id   AF-A0A7D8YNM5-F1
#
_cell.length_a   1.000
_cell.length_b   1.000
_cell.length_c   1.000
_cell.angle_alpha   90.00
_cell.angle_beta   90.00
_cell.angle_gamma   90.00
#
_symmetry.space_group_name_H-M   'P 1'
#
loop_
_entity.id
_entity.type
_entity.pdbx_description
1 polymer ?
#
loop_
_entity_poly.entity_id
_entity_poly.type
_entity_poly.pdbx_seq_one_letter_code
_entity_poly.pdbx_strand_id
1 'polypeptide(L)'
;MSLGLNIHNTRVDSSDDEDEVEEAPRLSEIHIMINTPLMITGDGNTVSVDVALNAAKVSAAVVSALKQMSSTGGGVPMIDGDGKPRPVTMEITAEIKVEGSNNVVGDKAVLSQT
;
A
#
# COMPACT_ATOMS: atom_id res chain seq x y z
N MET A 1 68.69 36.17 -5.28
CA MET A 1 67.63 36.25 -6.30
C MET A 1 66.45 35.46 -5.77
N SER A 2 65.33 36.14 -5.55
CA SER A 2 64.05 35.59 -5.11
C SER A 2 63.33 34.96 -6.30
N LEU A 3 62.82 33.74 -6.15
CA LEU A 3 61.72 33.08 -6.91
C LEU A 3 61.52 31.71 -6.23
N GLY A 4 60.36 31.20 -5.82
CA GLY A 4 58.97 31.63 -5.84
C GLY A 4 58.18 30.42 -5.30
N LEU A 5 57.25 30.65 -4.38
CA LEU A 5 56.35 29.61 -3.84
C LEU A 5 55.47 29.07 -4.97
N ASN A 6 55.56 27.78 -5.29
CA ASN A 6 54.63 27.12 -6.22
C ASN A 6 53.65 26.25 -5.42
N ILE A 7 52.48 26.82 -5.15
CA ILE A 7 51.36 26.15 -4.50
C ILE A 7 50.79 25.15 -5.53
N HIS A 8 51.03 23.86 -5.32
CA HIS A 8 50.32 22.83 -6.09
C HIS A 8 48.96 22.56 -5.45
N ASN A 9 47.97 22.92 -6.26
CA ASN A 9 46.54 22.78 -6.07
C ASN A 9 46.14 21.34 -5.71
N THR A 10 45.32 21.25 -4.67
CA THR A 10 44.51 20.13 -4.20
C THR A 10 44.14 19.07 -5.26
N ARG A 11 44.48 17.81 -4.98
CA ARG A 11 43.59 16.68 -5.30
C ARG A 11 43.20 16.05 -3.97
N VAL A 12 42.03 16.44 -3.47
CA VAL A 12 41.32 15.68 -2.45
C VAL A 12 40.85 14.43 -3.19
N ASP A 13 41.49 13.31 -2.92
CA ASP A 13 40.99 11.99 -3.32
C ASP A 13 39.83 11.67 -2.37
N SER A 14 38.68 12.29 -2.64
CA SER A 14 37.42 11.85 -2.06
C SER A 14 37.11 10.54 -2.75
N SER A 15 37.36 9.45 -2.04
CA SER A 15 36.83 8.14 -2.38
C SER A 15 35.33 8.30 -2.59
N ASP A 16 34.90 8.16 -3.84
CA ASP A 16 33.50 8.00 -4.22
C ASP A 16 33.11 6.62 -3.70
N ASP A 17 32.75 6.54 -2.41
CA ASP A 17 31.89 5.47 -1.92
C ASP A 17 30.54 5.71 -2.59
N GLU A 18 30.45 5.28 -3.86
CA GLU A 18 29.17 5.01 -4.49
C GLU A 18 28.50 3.95 -3.61
N ASP A 19 27.64 4.40 -2.70
CA ASP A 19 26.70 3.55 -1.99
C ASP A 19 25.95 2.75 -3.08
N GLU A 20 26.43 1.52 -3.34
CA GLU A 20 25.63 0.48 -3.97
C GLU A 20 24.38 0.38 -3.11
N VAL A 21 23.33 1.09 -3.52
CA VAL A 21 21.98 0.81 -3.08
C VAL A 21 21.72 -0.62 -3.54
N GLU A 22 22.06 -1.59 -2.68
CA GLU A 22 21.67 -2.98 -2.85
C GLU A 22 20.18 -2.94 -3.18
N GLU A 23 19.84 -3.17 -4.45
CA GLU A 23 18.47 -3.31 -4.90
C GLU A 23 17.91 -4.41 -3.98
N ALA A 24 17.10 -4.01 -3.01
CA ALA A 24 16.54 -4.94 -2.03
C ALA A 24 16.00 -6.13 -2.83
N PRO A 25 16.40 -7.37 -2.47
CA PRO A 25 16.18 -8.54 -3.31
C PRO A 25 14.73 -8.53 -3.75
N ARG A 26 14.47 -8.62 -5.07
CA ARG A 26 13.12 -8.56 -5.64
C ARG A 26 12.28 -9.63 -4.97
N LEU A 27 11.54 -9.24 -3.94
CA LEU A 27 10.73 -10.16 -3.16
C LEU A 27 9.71 -10.73 -4.14
N SER A 28 9.61 -12.05 -4.15
CA SER A 28 8.58 -12.82 -4.86
C SER A 28 7.22 -12.65 -4.17
N GLU A 29 6.90 -11.44 -3.77
CA GLU A 29 5.76 -11.09 -2.94
C GLU A 29 4.45 -11.28 -3.71
N ILE A 30 3.44 -11.71 -2.97
CA ILE A 30 2.06 -11.65 -3.40
C ILE A 30 1.49 -10.33 -2.87
N HIS A 31 1.38 -9.34 -3.75
CA HIS A 31 0.76 -8.06 -3.43
C HIS A 31 -0.71 -8.06 -3.84
N ILE A 32 -1.59 -7.65 -2.92
CA ILE A 32 -3.04 -7.63 -3.13
C ILE A 32 -3.55 -6.24 -2.78
N MET A 33 -4.18 -5.58 -3.75
CA MET A 33 -4.81 -4.30 -3.55
C MET A 33 -6.33 -4.44 -3.54
N ILE A 34 -6.98 -3.99 -2.48
CA ILE A 34 -8.44 -3.96 -2.33
C ILE A 34 -8.89 -2.51 -2.29
N ASN A 35 -9.60 -2.07 -3.31
CA ASN A 35 -10.15 -0.73 -3.38
C ASN A 35 -11.68 -0.80 -3.30
N THR A 36 -12.25 -0.25 -2.23
CA THR A 36 -13.71 -0.19 -2.01
C THR A 36 -14.16 1.25 -1.73
N PRO A 37 -14.00 2.17 -2.69
CA PRO A 37 -14.43 3.55 -2.52
C PRO A 37 -15.95 3.68 -2.69
N LEU A 38 -16.55 4.59 -1.93
CA LEU A 38 -17.95 4.97 -2.06
C LEU A 38 -18.04 6.45 -2.39
N MET A 39 -18.57 6.79 -3.57
CA MET A 39 -18.79 8.18 -3.98
C MET A 39 -20.28 8.47 -4.08
N ILE A 40 -20.70 9.54 -3.40
CA ILE A 40 -22.10 9.95 -3.27
C ILE A 40 -22.18 11.41 -3.67
N THR A 41 -23.12 11.73 -4.54
CA THR A 41 -23.29 13.08 -5.09
C THR A 41 -24.74 13.52 -4.94
N GLY A 42 -24.95 14.84 -4.90
CA GLY A 42 -26.26 15.45 -4.75
C GLY A 42 -26.60 15.83 -3.31
N ASP A 43 -27.83 16.29 -3.11
CA ASP A 43 -28.25 16.92 -1.86
C ASP A 43 -29.19 16.00 -1.06
N GLY A 44 -29.16 16.12 0.28
CA GLY A 44 -30.12 15.42 1.15
C GLY A 44 -29.89 13.91 1.27
N ASN A 45 -28.70 13.40 0.93
CA ASN A 45 -28.39 11.99 1.04
C ASN A 45 -28.27 11.56 2.50
N THR A 46 -28.78 10.38 2.83
CA THR A 46 -28.63 9.73 4.14
C THR A 46 -27.78 8.48 3.98
N VAL A 47 -26.57 8.50 4.53
CA VAL A 47 -25.53 7.51 4.26
C VAL A 47 -25.10 6.84 5.56
N SER A 48 -25.54 5.60 5.75
CA SER A 48 -25.18 4.77 6.90
C SER A 48 -24.43 3.51 6.44
N VAL A 49 -23.28 3.70 5.82
CA VAL A 49 -22.42 2.60 5.36
C VAL A 49 -21.04 2.74 5.98
N ASP A 50 -20.56 1.65 6.57
CA ASP A 50 -19.17 1.52 7.01
C ASP A 50 -18.35 0.81 5.93
N VAL A 51 -17.64 1.59 5.12
CA VAL A 51 -16.77 1.04 4.07
C VAL A 51 -15.57 0.30 4.64
N ALA A 52 -15.08 0.66 5.82
CA ALA A 52 -13.94 0.01 6.44
C ALA A 52 -14.31 -1.41 6.89
N LEU A 53 -15.50 -1.58 7.48
CA LEU A 53 -16.04 -2.90 7.81
C LEU A 53 -16.21 -3.78 6.57
N ASN A 54 -16.69 -3.21 5.46
CA ASN A 54 -16.83 -3.96 4.21
C ASN A 54 -15.47 -4.37 3.64
N ALA A 55 -14.50 -3.45 3.63
CA ALA A 55 -13.14 -3.73 3.18
C ALA A 55 -12.47 -4.82 4.03
N ALA A 56 -12.67 -4.81 5.35
CA ALA A 56 -12.17 -5.85 6.26
C ALA A 56 -12.78 -7.24 5.94
N LYS A 57 -14.09 -7.31 5.66
CA LYS A 57 -14.76 -8.57 5.27
C LYS A 57 -14.19 -9.12 3.96
N VAL A 58 -14.02 -8.27 2.95
CA VAL A 58 -13.42 -8.65 1.67
C VAL A 58 -12.00 -9.15 1.88
N SER A 59 -11.20 -8.42 2.66
CA SER A 59 -9.82 -8.78 2.97
C SER A 59 -9.71 -10.14 3.65
N ALA A 60 -10.56 -10.41 4.65
CA ALA A 60 -10.61 -11.69 5.33
C ALA A 60 -11.00 -12.83 4.39
N ALA A 61 -11.96 -12.60 3.49
CA ALA A 61 -12.37 -13.59 2.49
C ALA A 61 -11.23 -13.91 1.51
N VAL A 62 -10.49 -12.90 1.06
CA VAL A 62 -9.33 -13.08 0.17
C VAL A 62 -8.24 -13.91 0.87
N VAL A 63 -7.90 -13.57 2.11
CA VAL A 63 -6.92 -14.35 2.90
C VAL A 63 -7.38 -15.79 3.08
N SER A 64 -8.67 -16.02 3.36
CA SER A 64 -9.24 -17.36 3.49
C SER A 64 -9.12 -18.16 2.18
N ALA A 65 -9.45 -17.54 1.05
CA ALA A 65 -9.33 -18.16 -0.26
C ALA A 65 -7.88 -18.52 -0.60
N LEU A 66 -6.92 -17.63 -0.33
CA LEU A 66 -5.50 -17.88 -0.51
C LEU A 66 -5.01 -19.07 0.32
N LYS A 67 -5.41 -19.16 1.59
CA LYS A 67 -5.08 -20.30 2.45
C LYS A 67 -5.63 -21.61 1.88
N GLN A 68 -6.89 -21.63 1.46
CA GLN A 68 -7.51 -22.81 0.87
C GLN A 68 -6.78 -23.25 -0.41
N MET A 69 -6.51 -22.31 -1.32
CA MET A 69 -5.80 -22.60 -2.58
C MET A 69 -4.38 -23.09 -2.34
N SER A 70 -3.64 -22.52 -1.38
CA SER A 70 -2.26 -22.94 -1.09
C SER A 70 -2.13 -24.40 -0.64
N SER A 71 -3.22 -25.02 -0.17
CA SER A 71 -3.23 -26.38 0.39
C SER A 71 -3.61 -27.48 -0.60
N THR A 72 -4.19 -27.14 -1.75
CA THR A 72 -4.62 -28.08 -2.80
C THR A 72 -3.73 -27.94 -4.03
N GLY A 73 -3.29 -29.07 -4.61
CA GLY A 73 -2.20 -29.18 -5.60
C GLY A 73 -2.33 -28.44 -6.94
N GLY A 74 -3.26 -27.49 -7.09
CA GLY A 74 -3.37 -26.58 -8.24
C GLY A 74 -3.37 -25.09 -7.86
N GLY A 75 -3.06 -24.73 -6.62
CA GLY A 75 -3.22 -23.36 -6.11
C GLY A 75 -2.02 -22.42 -6.29
N VAL A 76 -2.08 -21.31 -5.56
CA VAL A 76 -1.06 -20.23 -5.59
C VAL A 76 0.26 -20.77 -5.02
N PRO A 77 1.38 -20.74 -5.76
CA PRO A 77 2.67 -21.18 -5.25
C PRO A 77 3.13 -20.25 -4.13
N MET A 78 3.22 -20.76 -2.90
CA MET A 78 3.61 -19.99 -1.71
C MET A 78 5.12 -20.02 -1.42
N ILE A 79 5.87 -20.80 -2.19
CA ILE A 79 7.34 -20.85 -2.17
C ILE A 79 7.84 -20.26 -3.49
N ASP A 80 8.92 -19.50 -3.44
CA ASP A 80 9.52 -18.91 -4.63
C ASP A 80 10.57 -19.80 -5.30
N GLY A 81 11.23 -19.27 -6.34
CA GLY A 81 12.25 -20.00 -7.09
C GLY A 81 13.49 -20.34 -6.27
N ASP A 82 13.74 -19.63 -5.17
CA ASP A 82 14.87 -19.83 -4.27
C ASP A 82 14.51 -20.69 -3.05
N GLY A 83 13.28 -21.22 -3.00
CA GLY A 83 12.80 -22.04 -1.89
C GLY A 83 12.35 -21.23 -0.67
N LYS A 84 12.23 -19.90 -0.76
CA LYS A 84 11.79 -19.05 0.35
C LYS A 84 10.27 -18.89 0.35
N PRO A 85 9.63 -18.76 1.53
CA PRO A 85 8.22 -18.39 1.62
C PRO A 85 7.97 -17.02 0.99
N ARG A 86 6.94 -16.92 0.16
CA ARG A 86 6.51 -15.66 -0.43
C ARG A 86 5.80 -14.80 0.61
N PRO A 87 6.25 -13.56 0.86
CA PRO A 87 5.48 -12.60 1.64
C PRO A 87 4.12 -12.32 0.98
N VAL A 88 3.11 -12.00 1.80
CA VAL A 88 1.80 -11.56 1.31
C VAL A 88 1.53 -10.20 1.93
N THR A 89 1.45 -9.17 1.09
CA THR A 89 1.11 -7.81 1.52
C THR A 89 -0.23 -7.41 0.93
N MET A 90 -1.06 -6.80 1.78
CA MET A 90 -2.38 -6.31 1.39
C MET A 90 -2.47 -4.82 1.63
N GLU A 91 -2.83 -4.08 0.58
CA GLU A 91 -3.14 -2.66 0.64
C GLU A 91 -4.64 -2.47 0.44
N ILE A 92 -5.27 -1.75 1.36
CA ILE A 92 -6.72 -1.61 1.39
C ILE A 92 -7.08 -0.13 1.42
N THR A 93 -7.82 0.30 0.40
CA THR A 93 -8.35 1.65 0.30
C THR A 93 -9.86 1.61 0.49
N ALA A 94 -10.32 2.21 1.58
CA ALA A 94 -11.73 2.25 1.97
C ALA A 94 -12.14 3.70 2.22
N GLU A 95 -12.49 4.40 1.14
CA GLU A 95 -12.80 5.83 1.18
C GLU A 95 -14.31 6.07 1.03
N ILE A 96 -14.81 7.10 1.71
CA ILE A 96 -16.15 7.65 1.45
C ILE A 96 -15.99 9.10 1.02
N LYS A 97 -16.50 9.43 -0.15
CA LYS A 97 -16.57 10.79 -0.67
C LYS A 97 -18.04 11.18 -0.86
N VAL A 98 -18.45 12.26 -0.19
CA VAL A 98 -19.81 12.80 -0.30
C VAL A 98 -19.74 14.25 -0.76
N GLU A 99 -20.44 14.57 -1.83
CA GLU A 99 -20.51 15.91 -2.42
C GLU A 99 -21.97 16.38 -2.51
N GLY A 100 -22.20 17.68 -2.29
CA GLY A 100 -23.53 18.30 -2.24
C GLY A 100 -23.88 18.80 -0.85
N SER A 101 -25.12 19.27 -0.68
CA SER A 101 -25.61 19.97 0.52
C SER A 101 -26.57 19.10 1.34
N ASN A 102 -26.68 19.37 2.64
CA ASN A 102 -27.62 18.68 3.55
C ASN A 102 -27.48 17.15 3.59
N ASN A 103 -26.28 16.62 3.32
CA ASN A 103 -26.00 15.20 3.43
C ASN A 103 -25.76 14.80 4.89
N VAL A 104 -26.31 13.66 5.31
CA VAL A 104 -26.12 13.07 6.63
C VAL A 104 -25.33 11.78 6.49
N VAL A 105 -24.18 11.68 7.17
CA VAL A 105 -23.25 10.54 7.06
C VAL A 105 -22.97 9.95 8.45
N GLY A 106 -22.80 8.62 8.51
CA GLY A 106 -22.46 7.89 9.73
C GLY A 106 -23.66 7.62 10.62
N ASP A 107 -23.45 7.39 11.91
CA ASP A 107 -24.51 6.97 12.85
C ASP A 107 -25.68 7.97 12.96
N LYS A 108 -25.43 9.26 12.65
CA LYS A 108 -26.47 10.30 12.59
C LYS A 108 -27.48 10.06 11.47
N ALA A 109 -27.08 9.36 10.40
CA ALA A 109 -27.98 8.98 9.31
C ALA A 109 -29.06 8.01 9.79
N VAL A 110 -28.72 7.15 10.76
CA VAL A 110 -29.64 6.16 11.36
C VAL A 110 -30.70 6.84 12.23
N LEU A 111 -30.31 7.93 12.91
CA LEU A 111 -31.18 8.68 13.82
C LEU A 111 -32.17 9.62 13.10
N SER A 112 -31.88 10.02 11.86
CA SER A 112 -32.73 10.95 11.10
C SER A 112 -34.02 10.31 10.54
N GLN A 113 -34.22 9.00 10.72
CA GLN A 113 -35.42 8.26 10.27
C GLN A 113 -36.36 7.83 11.40
N THR A 114 -36.16 8.31 12.64
CA THR A 114 -37.06 8.03 13.78
C THR A 114 -37.79 9.29 14.21
#